data_AF-A8F7P7-F1
#
_entry.id   AF-A8F7P7-F1
#
_cell.length_a   1.000
_cell.length_b   1.000
_cell.length_c   1.000
_cell.angle_alpha   90.00
_cell.angle_beta   90.00
_cell.angle_gamma   90.00
#
_symmetry.space_group_name_H-M   'P 1'
#
loop_
_entity.id
_entity.type
_entity.pdbx_description
1 polymer ?
#
loop_
_entity_poly.entity_id
_entity_poly.type
_entity_poly.pdbx_seq_one_letter_code
_entity_poly.pdbx_strand_id
1 'polypeptide(L)'
;MKMEVAMLSKPVINYDYLSKRIPYKYAIPVAVAKRAEALKEYAKAYVTTPDGNLISMAFKELQEGYIRIKNEEILKILLPEVK
;
A
#
# COMPACT_ATOMS: atom_id res chain seq x y z
N MET A 1 13.19 -21.16 30.22
CA MET A 1 12.74 -21.39 28.83
C MET A 1 12.89 -20.07 28.08
N LYS A 2 14.01 -19.89 27.36
CA LYS A 2 14.23 -18.72 26.50
C LYS A 2 13.50 -18.96 25.18
N MET A 3 12.66 -18.01 24.76
CA MET A 3 12.86 -17.29 23.51
C MET A 3 11.85 -16.15 23.43
N GLU A 4 12.40 -14.94 23.35
CA GLU A 4 11.75 -13.70 22.99
C GLU A 4 10.92 -13.87 21.72
N VAL A 5 9.64 -13.49 21.77
CA VAL A 5 8.96 -12.96 20.59
C VAL A 5 8.80 -11.45 20.80
N ALA A 6 9.94 -10.80 21.02
CA ALA A 6 10.07 -9.40 20.66
C ALA A 6 10.22 -9.35 19.13
N MET A 7 9.55 -8.40 18.50
CA MET A 7 9.52 -8.12 17.05
C MET A 7 8.47 -8.92 16.25
N LEU A 8 7.19 -8.62 16.48
CA LEU A 8 6.26 -8.49 15.35
C LEU A 8 6.73 -7.27 14.54
N SER A 9 7.74 -7.49 13.68
CA SER A 9 8.28 -6.48 12.80
C SER A 9 7.11 -5.94 11.97
N LYS A 10 6.72 -4.68 12.20
CA LYS A 10 5.81 -3.99 11.30
C LYS A 10 6.30 -4.24 9.88
N PRO A 11 5.44 -4.68 8.96
CA PRO A 11 5.87 -4.92 7.58
C PRO A 11 6.50 -3.64 7.06
N VAL A 12 7.67 -3.79 6.43
CA VAL A 12 8.44 -2.66 5.94
C VAL A 12 7.70 -2.07 4.73
N ILE A 13 6.96 -1.00 4.98
CA ILE A 13 6.34 -0.20 3.94
C ILE A 13 7.45 0.60 3.26
N ASN A 14 7.78 0.24 2.02
CA ASN A 14 8.79 0.95 1.24
C ASN A 14 8.13 2.09 0.44
N TYR A 15 7.87 3.20 1.12
CA TYR A 15 7.17 4.34 0.52
C TYR A 15 8.03 5.04 -0.55
N ASP A 16 9.35 5.07 -0.39
CA ASP A 16 10.27 5.63 -1.38
C ASP A 16 10.20 4.88 -2.71
N TYR A 17 10.13 3.55 -2.67
CA TYR A 17 9.93 2.73 -3.85
C TYR A 17 8.57 3.01 -4.52
N LEU A 18 7.49 3.08 -3.74
CA LEU A 18 6.15 3.36 -4.26
C LEU A 18 6.07 4.75 -4.89
N SER A 19 6.61 5.78 -4.24
CA SER A 19 6.56 7.16 -4.73
C SER A 19 7.38 7.38 -6.01
N LYS A 20 8.47 6.63 -6.21
CA LYS A 20 9.21 6.62 -7.49
C LYS A 20 8.40 6.01 -8.64
N ARG A 21 7.53 5.02 -8.35
CA ARG A 21 6.69 4.36 -9.37
C ARG A 21 5.35 5.04 -9.59
N ILE A 22 4.80 5.63 -8.54
CA ILE A 22 3.49 6.29 -8.51
C ILE A 22 3.76 7.75 -8.15
N PRO A 23 4.00 8.63 -9.16
CA PRO A 23 4.44 10.00 -8.93
C PRO A 23 3.31 10.93 -8.43
N TYR A 24 2.12 10.38 -8.21
CA TYR A 24 0.94 11.09 -7.72
C TYR A 24 0.90 11.00 -6.20
N LYS A 25 1.41 12.04 -5.52
CA LYS A 25 1.64 12.08 -4.06
C LYS A 25 0.48 11.50 -3.21
N TYR A 26 -0.76 11.82 -3.56
CA TYR A 26 -1.95 11.40 -2.81
C TYR A 26 -2.58 10.09 -3.30
N ALA A 27 -2.16 9.56 -4.45
CA ALA A 27 -2.79 8.38 -5.01
C ALA A 27 -2.46 7.12 -4.19
N ILE A 28 -1.24 7.01 -3.66
CA ILE A 28 -0.82 5.89 -2.80
C ILE A 28 -1.72 5.77 -1.55
N PRO A 29 -1.82 6.79 -0.66
CA PRO A 29 -2.63 6.66 0.55
C PRO A 29 -4.12 6.44 0.24
N VAL A 30 -4.66 7.05 -0.83
CA VAL A 30 -6.05 6.83 -1.25
C VAL A 30 -6.28 5.40 -1.72
N ALA A 31 -5.37 4.85 -2.54
CA ALA A 31 -5.47 3.48 -3.02
C ALA A 31 -5.39 2.46 -1.87
N VAL A 32 -4.46 2.68 -0.94
CA VAL A 32 -4.30 1.84 0.26
C VAL A 32 -5.55 1.89 1.13
N ALA A 33 -6.08 3.09 1.43
CA ALA A 33 -7.26 3.24 2.27
C ALA A 33 -8.49 2.53 1.66
N LYS A 34 -8.77 2.79 0.38
CA LYS A 34 -9.88 2.11 -0.34
C LYS A 34 -9.73 0.60 -0.34
N ARG A 35 -8.50 0.10 -0.49
CA ARG A 35 -8.26 -1.34 -0.45
C ARG A 35 -8.46 -1.92 0.95
N ALA A 36 -7.96 -1.26 1.98
CA ALA A 36 -8.13 -1.70 3.36
C ALA A 36 -9.61 -1.73 3.78
N GLU A 37 -10.42 -0.74 3.34
CA GLU A 37 -11.88 -0.75 3.52
C GLU A 37 -12.52 -1.95 2.83
N ALA A 38 -12.16 -2.22 1.56
CA ALA A 38 -12.68 -3.38 0.85
C ALA A 38 -12.32 -4.70 1.56
N LEU A 39 -11.10 -4.84 2.07
CA LEU A 39 -10.66 -6.02 2.83
C LEU A 39 -11.43 -6.18 4.14
N LYS A 40 -11.86 -5.08 4.78
CA LYS A 40 -12.66 -5.12 5.99
C LYS A 40 -14.08 -5.62 5.73
N GLU A 41 -14.67 -5.26 4.60
CA GLU A 41 -16.08 -5.52 4.34
C GLU A 41 -16.35 -6.86 3.63
N TYR A 42 -15.65 -7.13 2.53
CA TYR A 42 -16.03 -8.23 1.63
C TYR A 42 -14.86 -8.84 0.84
N ALA A 43 -13.77 -8.12 0.67
CA ALA A 43 -12.73 -8.51 -0.27
C ALA A 43 -11.74 -9.51 0.33
N LYS A 44 -11.35 -10.50 -0.48
CA LYS A 44 -10.27 -11.42 -0.14
C LYS A 44 -8.91 -10.74 -0.26
N ALA A 45 -8.05 -10.96 0.73
CA ALA A 45 -6.65 -10.58 0.67
C ALA A 45 -5.83 -11.51 -0.22
N TYR A 46 -4.88 -10.95 -0.97
CA TYR A 46 -3.90 -11.66 -1.77
C TYR A 46 -2.63 -11.99 -0.98
N VAL A 47 -2.33 -11.19 0.04
CA VAL A 47 -1.15 -11.34 0.90
C VAL A 47 -1.53 -11.27 2.36
N THR A 48 -0.70 -11.85 3.23
CA THR A 48 -0.78 -11.67 4.68
C THR A 48 0.43 -10.89 5.20
N THR A 49 0.25 -10.21 6.33
CA THR A 49 1.31 -9.53 7.06
C THR A 49 1.38 -10.03 8.50
N PRO A 50 2.57 -10.01 9.13
CA PRO A 50 2.73 -10.54 10.49
C PRO A 50 1.86 -9.83 11.53
N ASP A 51 1.62 -8.52 11.34
CA ASP A 51 0.81 -7.69 12.22
C ASP A 51 -0.71 -7.85 12.02
N GLY A 52 -1.14 -8.60 10.99
CA GLY A 52 -2.55 -8.80 10.64
C GLY A 52 -3.30 -7.50 10.29
N ASN A 53 -2.60 -6.38 10.10
CA ASN A 53 -3.24 -5.08 9.89
C ASN A 53 -3.66 -4.91 8.42
N LEU A 54 -4.91 -4.54 8.19
CA LEU A 54 -5.47 -4.39 6.83
C LEU A 54 -4.77 -3.31 6.00
N ILE A 55 -4.29 -2.23 6.64
CA ILE A 55 -3.52 -1.16 5.98
C ILE A 55 -2.17 -1.71 5.54
N SER A 56 -1.50 -2.46 6.41
CA SER A 56 -0.23 -3.12 6.10
C SER A 56 -0.36 -4.12 4.96
N MET A 57 -1.44 -4.92 4.96
CA MET A 57 -1.75 -5.85 3.87
C MET A 57 -1.99 -5.10 2.55
N ALA A 58 -2.81 -4.05 2.56
CA ALA A 58 -3.08 -3.23 1.38
C ALA A 58 -1.82 -2.56 0.81
N PHE A 59 -0.92 -2.06 1.67
CA PHE A 59 0.38 -1.54 1.24
C PHE A 59 1.23 -2.61 0.55
N LYS A 60 1.30 -3.80 1.14
CA LYS A 60 2.05 -4.92 0.57
C LYS A 60 1.47 -5.38 -0.77
N GLU A 61 0.15 -5.47 -0.88
CA GLU A 61 -0.52 -5.78 -2.16
C GLU A 61 -0.21 -4.75 -3.24
N LEU A 62 -0.11 -3.47 -2.89
CA LEU A 62 0.26 -2.40 -3.81
C LEU A 62 1.73 -2.48 -4.22
N GLN A 63 2.63 -2.75 -3.28
CA GLN A 63 4.07 -2.90 -3.54
C GLN A 63 4.37 -4.10 -4.45
N GLU A 64 3.66 -5.21 -4.24
CA GLU A 64 3.80 -6.45 -5.01
C GLU A 64 3.00 -6.43 -6.32
N GLY A 65 2.16 -5.40 -6.53
CA GLY A 65 1.44 -5.17 -7.78
C GLY A 65 0.16 -5.98 -7.96
N TYR A 66 -0.35 -6.61 -6.90
CA TYR A 66 -1.65 -7.28 -6.87
C TYR A 66 -2.82 -6.30 -7.05
N ILE A 67 -2.63 -5.08 -6.54
CA ILE A 67 -3.54 -3.97 -6.79
C ILE A 67 -2.82 -2.85 -7.54
N ARG A 68 -3.56 -2.07 -8.32
CA ARG A 68 -3.05 -0.97 -9.13
C ARG A 68 -3.97 0.24 -9.00
N ILE A 69 -3.39 1.42 -9.20
CA ILE A 69 -4.16 2.66 -9.26
C ILE A 69 -4.80 2.72 -10.65
N LYS A 70 -6.13 2.84 -10.71
CA LYS A 70 -6.86 2.97 -11.97
C LYS A 70 -6.81 4.43 -12.44
N ASN A 71 -6.92 4.63 -13.76
CA ASN A 71 -6.96 5.94 -14.41
C ASN A 71 -5.70 6.81 -14.20
N GLU A 72 -4.51 6.20 -14.22
CA GLU A 72 -3.24 6.93 -14.12
C GLU A 72 -3.10 8.04 -15.19
N GLU A 73 -3.70 7.87 -16.36
CA GLU A 73 -3.71 8.91 -17.41
C GLU A 73 -4.34 10.21 -16.94
N ILE A 74 -5.46 10.15 -16.19
CA ILE A 74 -6.09 11.35 -15.64
C ILE A 74 -5.19 11.95 -14.56
N LEU A 75 -4.52 11.12 -13.77
CA LEU A 75 -3.65 11.61 -12.69
C LEU A 75 -2.42 12.37 -13.21
N LYS A 76 -2.04 12.22 -14.49
CA LYS A 76 -0.98 13.03 -15.12
C LYS A 76 -1.24 14.53 -14.99
N ILE A 77 -2.50 14.98 -14.94
CA ILE A 77 -2.84 16.40 -14.76
C ILE A 77 -2.39 16.95 -13.40
N LEU A 78 -2.14 16.08 -12.42
CA LEU A 78 -1.72 16.45 -11.07
C LEU A 78 -0.21 16.63 -10.96
N LEU A 79 0.55 16.28 -12.00
CA LEU A 79 2.00 16.51 -12.01
C LEU A 79 2.24 17.99 -12.28
N PRO A 80 2.97 18.69 -11.39
CA PRO A 80 3.30 20.08 -11.63
C PRO A 80 4.25 20.20 -12.84
N GLU A 81 3.94 21.10 -13.76
CA GLU A 81 4.87 21.52 -14.80
C GLU A 81 5.89 22.47 -14.17
N VAL A 82 7.02 21.93 -13.70
CA VAL A 82 8.12 22.74 -13.18
C VAL A 82 9.09 23.01 -14.32
N LYS A 83 9.25 24.28 -14.68
CA LYS A 83 10.28 24.76 -15.63
C LYS A 83 11.60 25.03 -14.91
#